data_AF-A0A3M1ZSP2-F1
#
_entry.id   AF-A0A3M1ZSP2-F1
#
_cell.length_a   1.000
_cell.length_b   1.000
_cell.length_c   1.000
_cell.angle_alpha   90.00
_cell.angle_beta   90.00
_cell.angle_gamma   90.00
#
_symmetry.space_group_name_H-M   'P 1'
#
loop_
_entity.id
_entity.type
_entity.pdbx_description
1 polymer ?
#
loop_
_entity_poly.entity_id
_entity_poly.type
_entity_poly.pdbx_seq_one_letter_code
_entity_poly.pdbx_strand_id
1 'polypeptide(L)'
;MLTQAQNIWTRILQRSPQKPEQDRKFGTFAGVFTPTVLTILGAIMYLREGWVVGNAGLIGAILIILLAHVITVSTGLAVSSISTNTRVGAGGAFSIISQSLGLEVGGSVGLPLFIAQGISTALYVLAF
;
A
#
# COMPACT_ATOMS: atom_id res chain seq x y z
N MET A 1 -49.07 19.70 -24.43
CA MET A 1 -47.91 20.06 -23.58
C MET A 1 -47.95 19.43 -22.18
N LEU A 2 -49.13 19.12 -21.61
CA LEU A 2 -49.25 18.48 -20.28
C LEU A 2 -48.89 16.97 -20.25
N THR A 3 -48.92 16.29 -21.40
CA THR A 3 -48.60 14.86 -21.53
C THR A 3 -47.10 14.54 -21.42
N GLN A 4 -46.24 15.49 -21.79
CA GLN A 4 -44.78 15.31 -21.66
C GLN A 4 -44.33 15.40 -20.20
N ALA A 5 -44.99 16.24 -19.39
CA ALA A 5 -44.69 16.36 -17.97
C ALA A 5 -44.97 15.04 -17.23
N GLN A 6 -46.12 14.40 -17.48
CA GLN A 6 -46.49 13.14 -16.82
C GLN A 6 -45.53 11.98 -17.15
N ASN A 7 -45.00 11.93 -18.37
CA ASN A 7 -44.03 10.91 -18.80
C ASN A 7 -42.64 11.09 -18.16
N ILE A 8 -42.31 12.31 -17.69
CA ILE A 8 -41.07 12.60 -16.99
C ILE A 8 -41.18 12.17 -15.52
N TRP A 9 -42.33 12.42 -14.88
CA TRP A 9 -42.58 12.03 -13.49
C TRP A 9 -42.56 10.50 -13.30
N THR A 10 -43.10 9.73 -14.25
CA THR A 10 -43.04 8.26 -14.21
C THR A 10 -41.62 7.72 -14.38
N ARG A 11 -40.79 8.36 -15.22
CA ARG A 11 -39.37 8.00 -15.40
C ARG A 11 -38.52 8.29 -14.16
N ILE A 12 -38.86 9.31 -13.38
CA ILE A 12 -38.15 9.65 -12.13
C ILE A 12 -38.50 8.65 -11.03
N LEU A 13 -39.76 8.21 -10.94
CA LEU A 13 -40.21 7.21 -9.95
C LEU A 13 -39.76 5.78 -10.27
N GLN A 14 -39.38 5.49 -11.51
CA GLN A 14 -38.78 4.22 -11.94
C GLN A 14 -37.25 4.16 -11.79
N ARG A 15 -36.59 5.20 -11.28
CA ARG A 15 -35.22 5.06 -10.78
C ARG A 15 -35.28 4.23 -9.49
N SER A 16 -35.37 2.91 -9.67
CA SER A 16 -35.01 1.96 -8.63
C SER A 16 -33.67 2.39 -8.04
N PRO A 17 -33.51 2.41 -6.70
CA PRO A 17 -32.20 2.60 -6.12
C PRO A 17 -31.32 1.48 -6.68
N GLN A 18 -30.38 1.85 -7.54
CA GLN A 18 -29.36 0.93 -8.00
C GLN A 18 -28.70 0.37 -6.75
N LYS A 19 -28.93 -0.92 -6.49
CA LYS A 19 -28.23 -1.67 -5.46
C LYS A 19 -26.75 -1.40 -5.71
N PRO A 20 -26.02 -0.78 -4.77
CA PRO A 20 -24.63 -0.44 -4.99
C PRO A 20 -23.96 -1.73 -5.42
N GLU A 21 -23.37 -1.69 -6.62
CA GLU A 21 -22.47 -2.72 -7.10
C GLU A 21 -21.56 -3.04 -5.92
N GLN A 22 -21.58 -4.28 -5.44
CA GLN A 22 -20.72 -4.68 -4.35
C GLN A 22 -19.30 -4.48 -4.84
N ASP A 23 -18.73 -3.31 -4.53
CA ASP A 23 -17.31 -3.04 -4.66
C ASP A 23 -16.63 -4.26 -4.09
N ARG A 24 -16.01 -5.06 -4.97
CA ARG A 24 -15.24 -6.22 -4.58
C ARG A 24 -14.06 -5.68 -3.80
N LYS A 25 -14.26 -5.48 -2.51
CA LYS A 25 -13.22 -5.06 -1.57
C LYS A 25 -12.13 -6.12 -1.67
N PHE A 26 -10.92 -5.68 -2.01
CA PHE A 26 -9.77 -6.57 -2.01
C PHE A 26 -9.65 -7.19 -0.62
N GLY A 27 -9.73 -8.52 -0.53
CA GLY A 27 -9.51 -9.23 0.73
C GLY A 27 -8.05 -9.11 1.18
N THR A 28 -7.76 -9.44 2.43
CA THR A 28 -6.41 -9.34 3.01
C THR A 28 -5.34 -10.06 2.19
N PHE A 29 -5.69 -11.22 1.62
CA PHE A 29 -4.77 -12.01 0.80
C PHE A 29 -4.51 -11.39 -0.58
N ALA A 30 -5.57 -11.10 -1.34
CA ALA A 30 -5.44 -10.56 -2.68
C ALA A 30 -4.99 -9.08 -2.71
N GLY A 31 -5.35 -8.31 -1.69
CA GLY A 31 -5.13 -6.87 -1.63
C GLY A 31 -3.84 -6.44 -0.94
N VAL A 32 -3.32 -7.21 0.01
CA VAL A 32 -2.16 -6.81 0.82
C VAL A 32 -1.06 -7.85 0.76
N PHE A 33 -1.35 -9.13 1.04
CA PHE A 33 -0.31 -10.17 1.11
C PHE A 33 0.40 -10.38 -0.23
N THR A 34 -0.35 -10.62 -1.32
CA THR A 34 0.25 -10.83 -2.65
C THR A 34 1.13 -9.67 -3.11
N PRO A 35 0.69 -8.40 -3.08
CA PRO A 35 1.54 -7.29 -3.49
C PRO A 35 2.74 -7.09 -2.56
N THR A 36 2.58 -7.24 -1.23
CA THR A 36 3.71 -7.09 -0.29
C THR A 36 4.79 -8.16 -0.51
N VAL A 37 4.40 -9.43 -0.68
CA VAL A 37 5.35 -10.52 -0.96
C VAL A 37 6.07 -10.29 -2.29
N LEU A 38 5.34 -9.82 -3.32
CA LEU A 38 5.92 -9.52 -4.63
C LEU A 38 6.94 -8.36 -4.56
N THR A 39 6.68 -7.35 -3.75
CA THR A 39 7.64 -6.25 -3.54
C THR A 39 8.88 -6.69 -2.76
N ILE A 40 8.72 -7.51 -1.71
CA ILE A 40 9.86 -7.97 -0.90
C ILE A 40 10.74 -8.97 -1.66
N LEU A 41 10.14 -9.95 -2.34
CA LEU A 41 10.85 -10.97 -3.12
C LEU A 41 11.33 -10.48 -4.49
N GLY A 42 11.22 -9.18 -4.77
CA GLY A 42 11.49 -8.58 -6.07
C GLY A 42 12.98 -8.59 -6.48
N ALA A 43 13.32 -7.65 -7.37
CA ALA A 43 14.62 -7.56 -8.03
C ALA A 43 15.85 -7.59 -7.09
N ILE A 44 15.74 -7.00 -5.90
CA ILE A 44 16.87 -6.86 -4.97
C ILE A 44 17.29 -8.23 -4.40
N MET A 45 16.32 -9.11 -4.10
CA MET A 45 16.61 -10.45 -3.57
C MET A 45 17.41 -11.28 -4.59
N TYR A 46 17.05 -11.21 -5.87
CA TYR A 46 17.70 -12.00 -6.91
C TYR A 46 19.07 -11.46 -7.32
N LEU A 47 19.23 -10.13 -7.43
CA LEU A 47 20.47 -9.55 -7.96
C LEU A 47 21.54 -9.32 -6.89
N ARG A 48 21.15 -9.07 -5.63
CA ARG A 48 22.09 -8.54 -4.63
C ARG A 48 22.40 -9.49 -3.48
N GLU A 49 21.47 -10.37 -3.11
CA GLU A 49 21.73 -11.36 -2.04
C GLU A 49 22.86 -12.32 -2.41
N GLY A 50 22.95 -12.75 -3.68
CA GLY A 50 24.05 -13.61 -4.14
C GLY A 50 25.42 -12.95 -3.99
N TRP A 51 25.52 -11.65 -4.30
CA TRP A 51 26.77 -10.89 -4.15
C TRP A 51 27.09 -10.55 -2.69
N VAL A 52 26.07 -10.29 -1.86
CA VAL A 52 26.22 -10.08 -0.42
C VAL A 52 26.73 -11.35 0.27
N VAL A 53 26.14 -12.51 -0.03
CA VAL A 53 26.58 -13.80 0.52
C VAL A 53 28.00 -14.14 0.06
N GLY A 54 28.36 -13.79 -1.18
CA GLY A 54 29.70 -13.98 -1.72
C GLY A 54 30.79 -13.15 -1.01
N ASN A 55 30.51 -11.89 -0.65
CA ASN A 55 31.49 -11.02 0.01
C ASN A 55 31.47 -11.10 1.55
N ALA A 56 30.28 -11.18 2.16
CA ALA A 56 30.12 -11.22 3.61
C ALA A 56 30.24 -12.64 4.20
N GLY A 57 30.24 -13.67 3.34
CA GLY A 57 30.15 -15.07 3.73
C GLY A 57 28.77 -15.45 4.27
N LEU A 58 28.55 -16.75 4.49
CA LEU A 58 27.25 -17.29 4.93
C LEU A 58 26.82 -16.72 6.30
N ILE A 59 27.74 -16.67 7.27
CA ILE A 59 27.46 -16.20 8.63
C ILE A 59 27.20 -14.68 8.64
N GLY A 60 27.95 -13.91 7.85
CA GLY A 60 27.74 -12.47 7.71
C GLY A 60 26.41 -12.14 7.05
N ALA A 61 26.04 -12.87 6.00
CA ALA A 61 24.74 -12.71 5.35
C ALA A 61 23.57 -13.03 6.29
N ILE A 62 23.65 -14.12 7.07
CA ILE A 62 22.62 -14.47 8.06
C ILE A 62 22.46 -13.35 9.10
N LEU A 63 23.56 -12.77 9.59
CA LEU A 63 23.50 -11.66 10.55
C LEU A 63 22.83 -10.41 9.95
N ILE A 64 23.17 -10.05 8.71
CA ILE A 64 22.56 -8.91 8.00
C ILE A 64 21.07 -9.13 7.80
N ILE A 65 20.67 -10.33 7.35
CA ILE A 65 19.26 -10.69 7.15
C ILE A 65 18.49 -10.59 8.47
N LEU A 66 19.07 -11.07 9.57
CA LEU A 66 18.44 -11.04 10.89
C LEU A 66 18.24 -9.59 11.38
N LEU A 67 19.25 -8.74 11.23
CA LEU A 67 19.15 -7.30 11.55
C LEU A 67 18.08 -6.59 10.69
N ALA A 68 18.06 -6.87 9.38
CA ALA A 68 17.05 -6.32 8.47
C ALA A 68 15.63 -6.78 8.85
N HIS A 69 15.46 -8.03 9.27
CA HIS A 69 14.17 -8.54 9.77
C HIS A 69 13.73 -7.84 11.04
N VAL A 70 14.64 -7.58 11.99
CA VAL A 70 14.30 -6.83 13.23
C VAL A 70 13.77 -5.44 12.91
N ILE A 71 14.43 -4.71 12.00
CA ILE A 71 13.99 -3.37 11.58
C ILE A 71 12.61 -3.44 10.88
N THR A 72 12.43 -4.42 9.99
CA THR A 72 11.19 -4.58 9.23
C THR A 72 10.01 -4.94 10.13
N VAL A 73 10.20 -5.89 11.06
CA VAL A 73 9.17 -6.28 12.03
C VAL A 73 8.82 -5.11 12.95
N SER A 74 9.82 -4.39 13.47
CA SER A 74 9.57 -3.21 14.31
C SER A 74 8.76 -2.13 13.57
N THR A 75 9.09 -1.88 12.29
CA THR A 75 8.35 -0.93 11.44
C THR A 75 6.94 -1.42 11.16
N GLY A 76 6.77 -2.71 10.86
CA GLY A 76 5.47 -3.34 10.62
C GLY A 76 4.56 -3.25 11.85
N LEU A 77 5.10 -3.47 13.05
CA LEU A 77 4.36 -3.30 14.30
C LEU A 77 3.93 -1.84 14.52
N ALA A 78 4.81 -0.87 14.23
CA ALA A 78 4.47 0.55 14.31
C ALA A 78 3.31 0.91 13.36
N VAL A 79 3.39 0.50 12.09
CA VAL A 79 2.33 0.74 11.10
C VAL A 79 1.03 0.02 11.48
N SER A 80 1.11 -1.19 12.03
CA SER A 80 -0.07 -1.92 12.52
C SER A 80 -0.77 -1.19 13.67
N SER A 81 -0.01 -0.59 14.59
CA SER A 81 -0.57 0.22 15.68
C SER A 81 -1.29 1.47 15.14
N ILE A 82 -0.68 2.15 14.17
CA ILE A 82 -1.25 3.34 13.52
C ILE A 82 -2.58 2.99 12.81
N SER A 83 -2.58 1.88 12.07
CA SER A 83 -3.76 1.38 11.34
C SER A 83 -4.91 0.99 12.26
N THR A 84 -4.61 0.41 13.44
CA THR A 84 -5.63 0.00 14.40
C THR A 84 -6.26 1.19 15.15
N ASN A 85 -5.49 2.28 15.36
CA ASN A 85 -5.95 3.45 16.11
C ASN A 85 -6.71 4.49 15.25
N THR A 86 -6.70 4.36 13.93
CA THR A 86 -7.19 5.39 13.01
C THR A 86 -8.41 4.90 12.25
N ARG A 87 -9.47 5.72 12.14
CA ARG A 87 -10.57 5.44 11.21
C ARG A 87 -10.03 5.52 9.79
N VAL A 88 -9.75 4.35 9.20
CA VAL A 88 -9.33 4.20 7.81
C VAL A 88 -10.38 4.84 6.89
N GLY A 89 -10.15 6.09 6.49
CA GLY A 89 -10.88 6.71 5.39
C GLY A 89 -10.51 6.08 4.05
N ALA A 90 -11.20 6.45 2.97
CA ALA A 90 -10.79 6.06 1.62
C ALA A 90 -9.47 6.77 1.27
N GLY A 91 -8.34 6.07 1.40
CA GLY A 91 -7.01 6.61 1.14
C GLY A 91 -5.89 5.57 1.31
N GLY A 92 -4.72 5.84 0.72
CA GLY A 92 -3.52 4.99 0.84
C GLY A 92 -2.72 5.20 2.13
N ALA A 93 -1.52 4.63 2.20
CA ALA A 93 -0.65 4.68 3.39
C ALA A 93 -0.39 6.10 3.92
N PHE A 94 -0.19 7.09 3.05
CA PHE A 94 0.02 8.48 3.44
C PHE A 94 -1.21 9.09 4.13
N SER A 95 -2.42 8.75 3.68
CA SER A 95 -3.67 9.25 4.27
C SER A 95 -3.88 8.70 5.68
N ILE A 96 -3.40 7.48 5.94
CA ILE A 96 -3.48 6.87 7.28
C ILE A 96 -2.53 7.64 8.22
N ILE A 97 -1.28 7.88 7.79
CA ILE A 97 -0.25 8.56 8.60
C ILE A 97 -0.67 10.01 8.93
N SER A 98 -1.16 10.77 7.94
CA SER A 98 -1.54 12.18 8.15
C SER A 98 -2.76 12.34 9.05
N GLN A 99 -3.66 11.35 9.09
CA GLN A 99 -4.81 11.32 10.00
C GLN A 99 -4.42 10.94 11.43
N SER A 100 -3.41 10.08 11.63
CA SER A 100 -2.99 9.65 12.97
C SER A 100 -2.04 10.62 13.67
N LEU A 101 -1.13 11.27 12.92
CA LEU A 101 0.02 12.02 13.47
C LEU A 101 -0.02 13.52 13.15
N GLY A 102 -0.99 13.98 12.35
CA GLY A 102 -1.10 15.38 11.91
C GLY A 102 -0.29 15.72 10.65
N LEU A 103 -0.54 16.91 10.10
CA LEU A 103 0.05 17.37 8.82
C LEU A 103 1.57 17.54 8.87
N GLU A 104 2.14 17.98 10.00
CA GLU A 104 3.59 18.18 10.14
C GLU A 104 4.36 16.86 10.07
N VAL A 105 3.96 15.87 10.86
CA VAL A 105 4.62 14.56 10.89
C VAL A 105 4.35 13.79 9.59
N GLY A 106 3.11 13.86 9.09
CA GLY A 106 2.73 13.25 7.81
C GLY A 106 3.56 13.78 6.63
N GLY A 107 3.80 15.09 6.55
CA GLY A 107 4.67 15.69 5.54
C GLY A 107 6.14 15.26 5.65
N SER A 108 6.67 15.20 6.87
CA SER A 108 8.07 14.82 7.11
C SER A 108 8.39 13.37 6.72
N VAL A 109 7.43 12.45 6.91
CA VAL A 109 7.58 11.03 6.55
C VAL A 109 7.16 10.77 5.10
N GLY A 110 6.17 11.51 4.59
CA GLY A 110 5.65 11.33 3.24
C GLY A 110 6.61 11.73 2.13
N LEU A 111 7.37 12.82 2.32
CA LEU A 111 8.31 13.30 1.29
C LEU A 111 9.47 12.31 1.05
N PRO A 112 10.17 11.78 2.08
CA PRO A 112 11.15 10.71 1.90
C PRO A 112 10.55 9.45 1.28
N LEU A 113 9.33 9.07 1.69
CA LEU A 113 8.68 7.85 1.21
C LEU A 113 8.34 7.96 -0.29
N PHE A 114 7.92 9.14 -0.75
CA PHE A 114 7.71 9.42 -2.18
C PHE A 114 9.01 9.29 -2.99
N ILE A 115 10.09 9.92 -2.54
CA ILE A 115 11.40 9.85 -3.21
C ILE A 115 11.93 8.41 -3.22
N ALA A 116 11.81 7.69 -2.11
CA ALA A 116 12.22 6.30 -1.99
C ALA A 116 11.47 5.38 -2.98
N GLN A 117 10.15 5.55 -3.13
CA GLN A 117 9.36 4.78 -4.09
C GLN A 117 9.74 5.08 -5.55
N GLY A 118 10.05 6.34 -5.87
CA GLY A 118 10.55 6.74 -7.19
C GLY A 118 11.89 6.08 -7.52
N ILE A 119 12.85 6.13 -6.60
CA ILE A 119 14.16 5.48 -6.75
C ILE A 119 14.01 3.96 -6.83
N SER A 120 13.16 3.35 -5.99
CA SER A 120 12.91 1.91 -6.01
C SER A 120 12.38 1.45 -7.37
N THR A 121 11.46 2.21 -7.98
CA THR A 121 10.94 1.91 -9.32
C THR A 121 12.04 1.98 -10.37
N ALA A 122 12.89 3.02 -10.32
CA ALA A 122 14.04 3.14 -11.23
C ALA A 122 15.03 1.96 -11.07
N LEU A 123 15.34 1.56 -9.84
CA LEU A 123 16.20 0.41 -9.56
C LEU A 123 15.61 -0.91 -10.07
N TYR A 124 14.29 -1.08 -9.99
CA TYR A 124 13.63 -2.30 -10.46
C TYR A 124 13.60 -2.35 -12.00
N VAL A 125 13.51 -1.22 -12.68
CA VAL A 125 13.64 -1.14 -14.14
C VAL A 125 15.08 -1.43 -14.58
N LEU A 126 16.09 -0.90 -13.89
CA LEU A 126 17.51 -1.19 -14.19
C LEU A 126 17.91 -2.65 -13.91
N ALA A 127 17.18 -3.31 -13.02
CA ALA A 127 17.39 -4.71 -12.65
C ALA A 127 16.87 -5.70 -13.70
N PHE A 128 15.99 -5.26 -14.60
CA PHE A 128 15.38 -6.08 -15.64
C PHE A 128 16.10 -5.86 -16.98
#